data_AF-A0A4R8LR56-F1
#
_entry.id   AF-A0A4R8LR56-F1
#
_cell.length_a   1.000
_cell.length_b   1.000
_cell.length_c   1.000
_cell.angle_alpha   90.00
_cell.angle_beta   90.00
_cell.angle_gamma   90.00
#
_symmetry.space_group_name_H-M   'P 1'
#
loop_
_entity.id
_entity.type
_entity.pdbx_description
1 polymer ?
#
loop_
_entity_poly.entity_id
_entity_poly.type
_entity_poly.pdbx_seq_one_letter_code
_entity_poly.pdbx_strand_id
1 'polypeptide(L)'
;METYRSDSWSNAHFRVKDALAALLNEMRDCGYNPSLHISYDANEHHLLVDPVILHKHPSIKRVYLEYLDACHARDTAVEDIQSLPKLDLGFTN
;
A
#
# COMPACT_ATOMS: atom_id res chain seq x y z
N MET A 1 -12.10 3.02 24.51
CA MET A 1 -11.02 2.20 23.90
C MET A 1 -11.09 2.40 22.39
N GLU A 2 -10.52 3.49 21.88
CA GLU A 2 -10.63 3.91 20.46
C GLU A 2 -9.27 4.00 19.75
N THR A 3 -8.18 3.68 20.45
CA THR A 3 -6.82 3.86 19.93
C THR A 3 -6.31 2.66 19.12
N TYR A 4 -6.83 1.46 19.35
CA TYR A 4 -6.34 0.23 18.69
C TYR A 4 -6.61 0.15 17.18
N ARG A 5 -7.65 0.84 16.67
CA ARG A 5 -8.02 0.78 15.23
C ARG A 5 -7.28 1.79 14.36
N SER A 6 -7.03 3.01 14.88
CA SER A 6 -6.18 3.99 14.20
C SER A 6 -4.75 3.49 14.05
N ASP A 7 -4.23 2.75 15.04
CA ASP A 7 -2.90 2.14 15.00
C ASP A 7 -2.78 1.11 13.87
N SER A 8 -3.80 0.28 13.64
CA SER A 8 -3.75 -0.76 12.60
C SER A 8 -3.68 -0.18 11.19
N TRP A 9 -4.44 0.89 10.92
CA TRP A 9 -4.36 1.62 9.65
C TRP A 9 -3.03 2.36 9.50
N SER A 10 -2.57 3.06 10.54
CA SER A 10 -1.29 3.75 10.52
C SER A 10 -0.13 2.77 10.30
N ASN A 11 -0.14 1.62 10.96
CA ASN A 11 0.88 0.58 10.81
C ASN A 11 0.87 -0.03 9.40
N ALA A 12 -0.31 -0.31 8.83
CA ALA A 12 -0.44 -0.74 7.44
C ALA A 12 0.09 0.34 6.46
N HIS A 13 -0.23 1.62 6.70
CA HIS A 13 0.28 2.72 5.89
C HIS A 13 1.81 2.88 6.00
N PHE A 14 2.40 2.67 7.18
CA PHE A 14 3.85 2.66 7.36
C PHE A 14 4.51 1.50 6.60
N ARG A 15 3.90 0.31 6.64
CA ARG A 15 4.37 -0.85 5.86
C ARG A 15 4.36 -0.61 4.36
N VAL A 16 3.31 0.04 3.84
CA VAL A 16 3.25 0.43 2.42
C VAL A 16 4.39 1.39 2.07
N LYS A 17 4.66 2.38 2.92
CA LYS A 17 5.77 3.33 2.72
C LYS A 17 7.15 2.65 2.76
N ASP A 18 7.34 1.73 3.70
CA ASP A 18 8.60 0.99 3.84
C ASP A 18 8.84 0.07 2.63
N ALA A 19 7.82 -0.69 2.23
CA ALA A 19 7.87 -1.52 1.03
C ALA A 19 8.09 -0.70 -0.24
N LEU A 20 7.48 0.48 -0.35
CA LEU A 20 7.73 1.40 -1.46
C LEU A 20 9.17 1.92 -1.45
N ALA A 21 9.71 2.31 -0.29
CA ALA A 21 11.09 2.75 -0.18
C ALA A 21 12.08 1.63 -0.56
N ALA A 22 11.81 0.39 -0.13
CA ALA A 22 12.59 -0.78 -0.51
C ALA A 22 12.53 -1.02 -2.03
N LEU A 23 11.35 -0.91 -2.64
CA LEU A 23 11.13 -1.06 -4.07
C LEU A 23 11.89 0.00 -4.89
N LEU A 24 11.88 1.25 -4.42
CA LEU A 24 12.63 2.36 -5.04
C LEU A 24 14.14 2.15 -4.95
N ASN A 25 14.63 1.67 -3.80
CA ASN A 25 16.05 1.38 -3.61
C ASN A 25 16.51 0.22 -4.48
N GLU A 26 15.75 -0.88 -4.56
CA GLU A 26 16.09 -2.01 -5.44
C GLU A 26 16.10 -1.62 -6.92
N MET A 27 15.13 -0.81 -7.36
CA MET A 27 15.17 -0.26 -8.72
C MET A 27 16.41 0.58 -8.97
N ARG A 28 16.81 1.42 -8.01
CA ARG A 28 18.01 2.25 -8.12
C ARG A 28 19.28 1.40 -8.15
N ASP A 29 19.37 0.35 -7.33
CA ASP A 29 20.52 -0.57 -7.29
C ASP A 29 20.67 -1.31 -8.63
N CYS A 30 19.56 -1.70 -9.24
CA CYS A 30 19.52 -2.28 -10.59
C CYS A 30 19.77 -1.26 -11.72
N GLY A 31 20.00 0.02 -11.41
CA GLY A 31 20.29 1.08 -12.37
C GLY A 31 19.05 1.65 -13.09
N TYR A 32 17.85 1.38 -12.59
CA TYR A 32 16.61 1.92 -13.14
C TYR A 32 16.20 3.22 -12.43
N ASN A 33 15.61 4.14 -13.19
CA ASN A 33 15.07 5.36 -12.62
C ASN A 33 13.61 5.15 -12.22
N PRO A 34 13.28 5.06 -10.92
CA PRO A 34 11.92 4.70 -10.50
C PRO A 34 10.86 5.69 -10.97
N SER A 35 11.18 6.98 -11.11
CA SER A 35 10.23 7.98 -11.61
C SER A 35 9.78 7.76 -13.07
N LEU A 36 10.55 7.00 -13.85
CA LEU A 36 10.22 6.65 -15.25
C LEU A 36 9.49 5.31 -15.38
N HIS A 37 9.52 4.51 -14.32
CA HIS A 37 9.08 3.12 -14.34
C HIS A 37 7.97 2.82 -13.35
N ILE A 38 7.54 3.84 -12.61
CA ILE A 38 6.43 3.77 -11.68
C ILE A 38 5.29 4.64 -12.24
N SER A 39 4.14 4.01 -12.46
CA SER A 39 2.89 4.69 -12.77
C SER A 39 1.96 4.63 -11.57
N TYR A 40 1.11 5.64 -11.39
CA TYR A 40 0.07 5.61 -10.37
C TYR A 40 -1.22 5.05 -10.97
N ASP A 41 -1.77 4.00 -10.36
CA ASP A 41 -3.09 3.50 -10.70
C ASP A 41 -4.16 4.19 -9.86
N ALA A 42 -5.05 4.91 -10.53
CA ALA A 42 -6.11 5.68 -9.89
C ALA A 42 -7.33 4.82 -9.49
N ASN A 43 -7.48 3.60 -10.02
CA ASN A 43 -8.59 2.72 -9.67
C ASN A 43 -8.31 1.94 -8.39
N GLU A 44 -7.09 1.40 -8.26
CA GLU A 44 -6.70 0.54 -7.14
C GLU A 44 -5.84 1.27 -6.09
N HIS A 45 -5.62 2.58 -6.26
CA HIS A 45 -4.93 3.44 -5.29
C HIS A 45 -3.54 2.91 -4.89
N HIS A 46 -2.82 2.31 -5.85
CA HIS A 46 -1.48 1.80 -5.68
C HIS A 46 -0.57 2.18 -6.86
N LEU A 47 0.73 1.90 -6.71
CA LEU A 47 1.76 2.24 -7.68
C LEU A 47 2.07 0.99 -8.50
N LEU A 48 2.01 1.11 -9.82
CA LEU A 48 2.34 0.06 -10.77
C LEU A 48 3.79 0.22 -11.22
N VAL A 49 4.58 -0.85 -11.10
CA VAL A 49 5.93 -0.91 -11.67
C VAL A 49 5.86 -1.51 -13.07
N ASP A 50 6.70 -1.01 -13.97
CA ASP A 50 6.77 -1.50 -15.34
C ASP A 50 7.03 -3.03 -15.38
N PRO A 51 6.19 -3.80 -16.10
CA PRO A 51 6.27 -5.25 -16.11
C PRO A 51 7.58 -5.77 -16.72
N VAL A 52 8.26 -4.98 -17.57
CA VAL A 52 9.56 -5.35 -18.14
C VAL A 52 10.63 -5.46 -17.05
N ILE A 53 10.59 -4.57 -16.06
CA ILE A 53 11.53 -4.58 -14.93
C ILE A 53 11.23 -5.73 -13.99
N LEU A 54 9.94 -5.95 -13.69
CA LEU A 54 9.50 -7.06 -12.85
C LEU A 54 9.88 -8.43 -13.45
N HIS A 55 9.87 -8.55 -14.79
CA HIS A 55 10.24 -9.80 -15.43
C HIS A 55 11.76 -9.99 -15.51
N LYS A 56 12.52 -8.89 -15.63
CA LYS A 56 13.98 -8.93 -15.74
C LYS A 56 14.69 -9.11 -14.40
N HIS A 57 14.10 -8.60 -13.31
CA HIS A 57 14.67 -8.63 -11.97
C HIS A 57 13.72 -9.28 -10.97
N PRO A 58 13.91 -10.56 -10.63
CA PRO A 58 13.05 -11.27 -9.69
C PRO A 58 13.11 -10.68 -8.27
N SER A 59 14.20 -9.99 -7.90
CA SER A 59 14.34 -9.26 -6.63
C SER A 59 13.31 -8.13 -6.53
N ILE A 60 13.24 -7.27 -7.56
CA ILE A 60 12.27 -6.17 -7.66
C ILE A 60 10.85 -6.74 -7.64
N LYS A 61 10.60 -7.85 -8.36
CA LYS A 61 9.30 -8.52 -8.36
C LYS A 61 8.88 -8.97 -6.96
N ARG A 62 9.79 -9.51 -6.15
CA ARG A 62 9.47 -9.93 -4.79
C ARG A 62 9.06 -8.74 -3.93
N VAL A 63 9.84 -7.67 -3.94
CA VAL A 63 9.54 -6.44 -3.16
C VAL A 63 8.25 -5.78 -3.65
N TYR A 64 7.99 -5.82 -4.95
CA TYR A 64 6.74 -5.31 -5.53
C TYR A 64 5.51 -6.11 -5.08
N LEU A 65 5.62 -7.44 -4.99
CA LEU A 65 4.54 -8.26 -4.43
C LEU A 65 4.31 -7.97 -2.95
N GLU A 66 5.38 -7.74 -2.17
CA GLU A 66 5.26 -7.31 -0.76
C GLU A 66 4.59 -5.94 -0.63
N TYR A 67 4.87 -5.01 -1.55
CA TYR A 67 4.18 -3.73 -1.64
C TYR A 67 2.69 -3.88 -1.95
N LEU A 68 2.33 -4.75 -2.90
CA LEU A 68 0.92 -5.02 -3.24
C LEU A 68 0.17 -5.65 -2.06
N ASP A 69 0.78 -6.60 -1.36
CA ASP A 69 0.19 -7.20 -0.15
C ASP A 69 -0.04 -6.17 0.95
N ALA A 70 0.93 -5.25 1.17
CA ALA A 70 0.78 -4.15 2.10
C ALA A 70 -0.34 -3.18 1.70
N CYS A 71 -0.49 -2.87 0.40
CA CYS A 71 -1.59 -2.04 -0.10
C CYS A 71 -2.94 -2.72 0.11
N HIS A 72 -3.04 -4.02 -0.16
CA HIS A 72 -4.26 -4.80 0.09
C HIS A 72 -4.61 -4.83 1.58
N ALA A 73 -3.64 -5.06 2.46
CA ALA A 73 -3.84 -5.03 3.90
C ALA A 73 -4.30 -3.65 4.41
N ARG A 74 -3.78 -2.56 3.82
CA ARG A 74 -4.26 -1.20 4.10
C ARG A 74 -5.70 -1.03 3.66
N ASP A 75 -6.06 -1.49 2.46
CA ASP A 75 -7.43 -1.37 1.93
C ASP A 75 -8.43 -2.18 2.77
N THR A 76 -8.10 -3.42 3.13
CA THR A 76 -8.91 -4.23 4.06
C THR A 76 -9.07 -3.54 5.42
N ALA A 77 -8.01 -2.91 5.95
CA ALA A 77 -8.12 -2.16 7.19
C ALA A 77 -9.00 -0.92 7.05
N VAL A 78 -8.99 -0.24 5.89
CA VAL A 78 -9.90 0.87 5.59
C VAL A 78 -11.34 0.39 5.47
N GLU A 79 -11.58 -0.72 4.78
CA GLU A 79 -12.91 -1.33 4.66
C GLU A 79 -13.47 -1.76 6.01
N ASP A 80 -12.67 -2.35 6.90
CA ASP A 80 -13.11 -2.71 8.27
C ASP A 80 -13.51 -1.47 9.07
N ILE A 81 -12.79 -0.36 8.90
CA ILE A 81 -13.11 0.93 9.52
C ILE A 81 -14.40 1.53 8.91
N GLN A 82 -14.61 1.40 7.60
CA GLN A 82 -15.78 1.95 6.90
C GLN A 82 -17.06 1.12 7.06
N SER A 83 -16.92 -0.20 7.22
CA SER A 83 -18.03 -1.15 7.37
C SER A 83 -18.61 -1.18 8.80
N LEU A 84 -18.00 -0.46 9.73
CA LEU A 84 -18.63 -0.19 11.02
C LEU A 84 -19.92 0.60 10.77
N PRO A 85 -21.07 0.11 11.25
CA PRO A 85 -22.29 0.91 11.22
C PRO A 85 -21.95 2.21 11.94
N LYS A 86 -22.23 3.35 11.30
CA LYS A 86 -22.27 4.64 12.00
C LYS A 86 -23.12 4.40 13.23
N LEU A 87 -22.47 4.26 14.38
CA LEU A 87 -23.13 4.07 15.65
C LEU A 87 -24.19 5.15 15.68
N ASP A 88 -25.45 4.72 15.81
CA ASP A 88 -26.62 5.56 15.98
C ASP A 88 -26.25 6.57 17.08
N LEU A 89 -25.80 7.77 16.67
CA LEU A 89 -25.64 8.90 17.55
C LEU A 89 -27.07 9.22 17.91
N GLY A 90 -27.55 8.62 19.00
CA GLY A 90 -28.91 8.71 19.49
C GLY A 90 -29.32 10.16 19.72
N PHE A 91 -29.68 10.86 18.64
CA PHE A 91 -30.48 12.05 18.65
C PHE A 91 -31.93 11.58 18.64
N THR A 92 -32.34 10.91 19.72
CA THR A 92 -33.76 10.78 20.03
C THR A 92 -34.21 12.17 20.48
N ASN A 93 -34.94 12.88 19.62
CA ASN A 93 -35.71 14.06 19.99
C ASN A 93 -37.16 13.67 20.25
#